data_AF-A0A2E8AJZ5-F1
#
_entry.id   AF-A0A2E8AJZ5-F1
#
_cell.length_a   1.000
_cell.length_b   1.000
_cell.length_c   1.000
_cell.angle_alpha   90.00
_cell.angle_beta   90.00
_cell.angle_gamma   90.00
#
_symmetry.space_group_name_H-M   'P 1'
#
loop_
_entity.id
_entity.type
_entity.pdbx_description
1 polymer ?
#
loop_
_entity_poly.entity_id
_entity_poly.type
_entity_poly.pdbx_seq_one_letter_code
_entity_poly.pdbx_strand_id
1 'polypeptide(L)' 'MNIHEYQAKAILKNFNVPVPKGEILLSKDNILEAAKNVSDDVWVVKAQIHAGGRG' A
#
# COMPACT_ATOMS: atom_id res chain seq x y z
N MET A 1 -15.82 -11.23 6.77
CA MET A 1 -15.35 -10.71 5.46
C MET A 1 -14.04 -10.00 5.72
N ASN A 2 -12.96 -10.37 5.02
CA ASN A 2 -11.65 -9.76 5.19
C ASN A 2 -11.41 -8.73 4.07
N ILE A 3 -10.54 -7.75 4.32
CA ILE A 3 -10.10 -6.76 3.35
C ILE A 3 -8.57 -6.71 3.30
N HIS A 4 -8.02 -6.24 2.19
CA HIS A 4 -6.57 -6.09 2.02
C HIS A 4 -6.01 -4.90 2.82
N GLU A 5 -4.69 -4.89 3.04
CA GLU A 5 -3.99 -3.81 3.77
C GLU A 5 -4.23 -2.44 3.11
N TYR A 6 -4.17 -2.34 1.78
CA TYR A 6 -4.39 -1.07 1.09
C TYR A 6 -5.82 -0.54 1.25
N GLN A 7 -6.82 -1.44 1.30
CA GLN A 7 -8.23 -1.07 1.50
C GLN A 7 -8.46 -0.56 2.91
N ALA A 8 -7.91 -1.26 3.92
CA ALA A 8 -7.98 -0.82 5.31
C ALA A 8 -7.33 0.56 5.49
N LYS A 9 -6.16 0.79 4.88
CA LYS A 9 -5.49 2.11 4.89
C LYS A 9 -6.33 3.21 4.24
N ALA A 10 -7.01 2.92 3.12
CA ALA A 10 -7.88 3.87 2.45
C ALA A 10 -9.07 4.27 3.34
N ILE A 11 -9.71 3.29 4.00
CA ILE A 11 -10.80 3.55 4.96
C ILE A 11 -10.29 4.42 6.11
N LEU A 12 -9.19 4.05 6.77
CA LEU A 12 -8.61 4.79 7.88
C LEU A 12 -8.29 6.25 7.49
N LYS A 13 -7.72 6.46 6.30
CA LYS A 13 -7.42 7.80 5.78
C LYS A 13 -8.68 8.66 5.63
N ASN A 14 -9.81 8.10 5.21
CA ASN A 14 -11.09 8.82 5.10
C ASN A 14 -11.61 9.31 6.46
N PHE A 15 -11.16 8.71 7.56
CA PHE A 15 -11.46 9.12 8.93
C PHE A 15 -10.30 9.91 9.58
N ASN A 16 -9.40 10.47 8.78
CA ASN A 16 -8.23 11.26 9.22
C ASN A 16 -7.27 10.51 10.15
N VAL A 17 -7.29 9.17 10.15
CA VAL A 17 -6.30 8.38 10.89
C VAL A 17 -4.99 8.39 10.11
N PRO A 18 -3.84 8.72 10.75
CA PRO A 18 -2.55 8.76 10.07
C PRO A 18 -2.16 7.35 9.60
N VAL A 19 -1.89 7.23 8.30
CA VAL A 19 -1.41 6.00 7.67
C VAL A 19 -0.21 6.33 6.77
N PRO A 20 0.78 5.43 6.61
CA PRO A 20 1.86 5.64 5.66
C PRO A 20 1.33 5.82 4.24
N LYS A 21 1.95 6.73 3.47
CA LYS A 21 1.66 6.89 2.04
C LYS A 21 1.95 5.57 1.32
N GLY A 22 1.11 5.23 0.36
CA GLY A 22 1.20 3.98 -0.39
C GLY A 22 0.37 4.05 -1.64
N GLU A 23 0.75 3.24 -2.63
CA GLU A 23 0.07 3.12 -3.92
C GLU A 23 -0.15 1.64 -4.23
N ILE A 24 -1.29 1.30 -4.83
CA ILE A 24 -1.61 -0.08 -5.22
C ILE A 24 -1.06 -0.34 -6.62
N LEU A 25 -0.31 -1.41 -6.77
CA LEU A 25 0.21 -1.87 -8.05
C LEU A 25 -0.57 -3.10 -8.51
N LEU A 26 -1.22 -2.99 -9.67
CA LEU A 26 -1.95 -4.10 -10.33
C LEU A 26 -1.14 -4.75 -11.46
N SER A 27 -0.10 -4.06 -11.92
CA SER A 27 0.88 -4.51 -12.91
C SER A 27 2.28 -4.10 -12.44
N LYS A 28 3.30 -4.69 -13.04
CA LYS A 28 4.70 -4.26 -12.90
C LYS A 28 5.02 -2.97 -13.65
N ASP A 29 4.10 -2.50 -14.48
CA ASP A 29 4.29 -1.30 -15.25
C ASP A 29 4.35 -0.08 -14.32
N ASN A 30 5.25 0.86 -14.61
CA ASN A 30 5.39 2.13 -13.90
C ASN A 30 5.72 2.01 -12.39
N ILE A 31 6.32 0.90 -11.93
CA ILE A 31 6.76 0.72 -10.53
C ILE A 31 7.59 1.91 -10.03
N LEU A 32 8.51 2.43 -10.85
CA LEU A 32 9.39 3.54 -10.45
C LEU A 32 8.63 4.85 -10.23
N GLU A 33 7.57 5.08 -11.01
CA GLU A 33 6.73 6.28 -10.87
C GLU A 33 5.87 6.17 -9.59
N ALA A 34 5.25 5.01 -9.38
CA ALA A 34 4.51 4.74 -8.15
C ALA A 34 5.40 4.79 -6.90
N ALA A 35 6.64 4.30 -6.98
CA ALA A 35 7.60 4.37 -5.87
C ALA A 35 7.93 5.83 -5.51
N LYS A 36 8.19 6.68 -6.51
CA LYS A 36 8.42 8.12 -6.32
C LYS A 36 7.20 8.83 -5.73
N ASN A 37 5.99 8.41 -6.10
CA ASN A 37 4.77 8.93 -5.48
C ASN A 37 4.68 8.55 -3.99
N VAL A 38 5.33 7.48 -3.53
CA VAL A 38 5.30 7.04 -2.13
C VAL A 38 6.39 7.71 -1.29
N SER A 39 7.66 7.64 -1.73
CA SER A 39 8.81 8.21 -1.04
C SER A 39 10.01 8.34 -1.99
N ASP A 40 10.83 9.37 -1.78
CA ASP A 40 12.07 9.59 -2.54
C ASP A 40 13.25 8.74 -2.04
N ASP A 41 13.20 8.21 -0.81
CA ASP A 41 14.33 7.55 -0.16
C ASP A 41 14.10 6.04 0.00
N VAL A 42 13.12 5.66 0.83
CA VAL A 42 12.87 4.26 1.19
C VAL A 42 11.40 3.92 0.98
N TRP A 43 11.16 2.79 0.31
CA TRP A 43 9.84 2.21 0.10
C TRP A 43 9.83 0.72 0.44
N VAL A 44 8.63 0.19 0.72
CA VAL A 44 8.40 -1.21 1.06
C VAL A 44 7.38 -1.79 0.09
N VAL A 45 7.73 -2.87 -0.59
CA VAL A 45 6.80 -3.63 -1.43
C VAL A 45 6.15 -4.72 -0.58
N LYS A 46 4.81 -4.80 -0.60
CA LYS A 46 4.06 -5.77 0.19
C LYS A 46 3.04 -6.50 -0.66
N ALA A 47 3.12 -7.84 -0.65
CA ALA A 47 2.07 -8.67 -1.22
C ALA A 47 0.70 -8.38 -0.57
N GLN A 48 -0.33 -8.21 -1.39
CA GLN A 48 -1.70 -7.98 -0.94
C GLN A 48 -2.45 -9.30 -0.89
N ILE A 49 -2.37 -9.99 0.25
CA ILE A 49 -3.12 -11.22 0.54
C ILE A 49 -3.88 -11.05 1.87
N HIS A 50 -4.94 -11.83 2.06
CA HIS A 50 -5.70 -11.82 3.32
C HIS A 50 -5.01 -12.57 4.46
N ALA A 51 -4.11 -13.51 4.14
CA ALA A 51 -3.35 -14.25 5.14
C ALA A 51 -2.23 -13.39 5.76
N GLY A 52 -1.88 -13.69 7.02
CA GLY A 52 -0.68 -13.14 7.67
C GLY A 52 0.61 -13.81 7.19
N GLY A 53 1.76 -13.47 7.80
CA GLY A 53 3.03 -14.16 7.55
C GLY A 53 3.69 -13.86 6.20
N ARG A 54 3.51 -12.64 5.68
CA ARG A 54 4.01 -12.18 4.37
C ARG A 54 5.50 -11.82 4.32
N GLY A 55 6.19 -11.97 5.46
CA GLY A 55 7.58 -11.53 5.64
C GLY A 55 8.53 -12.25 4.71
#